data_AF-A0A4Y7IDG5-F1
#
_entry.id   AF-A0A4Y7IDG5-F1
#
_cell.length_a   1.000
_cell.length_b   1.000
_cell.length_c   1.000
_cell.angle_alpha   90.00
_cell.angle_beta   90.00
_cell.angle_gamma   90.00
#
_symmetry.space_group_name_H-M   'P 1'
#
loop_
_entity.id
_entity.type
_entity.pdbx_description
1 polymer ?
#
loop_
_entity_poly.entity_id
_entity_poly.type
_entity_poly.pdbx_seq_one_letter_code
_entity_poly.pdbx_strand_id
1 'polypeptide(L)'
;MVQCLTTLGTKPREVSSAITRFPHILSHNVEEKLCPLLGFFEALGVPEKQLGKLLLQNPRLVSYSIDTKLTHIVEFLASLGLSKEEGTIGKVMKSGFGDRQIASLVSGYPPVLIKSVPNSLEPRIRFLLEVMKRQIEEVVEYPDFFKHGLKKKLEVRQKLLKQRESLAVA
;
A
#
# COMPACT_ATOMS: atom_id res chain seq x y z
N MET A 1 19.49 -16.64 -7.44
CA MET A 1 18.97 -15.43 -6.75
C MET A 1 19.80 -14.18 -7.01
N VAL A 2 21.06 -14.06 -6.56
CA VAL A 2 21.86 -12.81 -6.70
C VAL A 2 21.92 -12.30 -8.14
N GLN A 3 22.21 -13.15 -9.12
CA GLN A 3 22.23 -12.77 -10.53
C GLN A 3 20.90 -12.17 -11.00
N CYS A 4 19.78 -12.74 -10.57
CA CYS A 4 18.44 -12.23 -10.88
C CYS A 4 18.16 -10.89 -10.18
N LEU A 5 18.61 -10.70 -8.94
CA LEU A 5 18.51 -9.38 -8.30
C LEU A 5 19.34 -8.33 -9.03
N THR A 6 20.49 -8.71 -9.61
CA THR A 6 21.31 -7.83 -10.44
C THR A 6 20.61 -7.43 -11.73
N THR A 7 19.82 -8.32 -12.37
CA THR A 7 19.03 -7.95 -13.56
C THR A 7 17.87 -7.01 -13.24
N LEU A 8 17.35 -7.06 -12.00
CA LEU A 8 16.29 -6.17 -11.52
C LEU A 8 16.82 -4.81 -11.02
N GLY A 9 18.08 -4.75 -10.61
CA GLY A 9 18.70 -3.55 -10.07
C GLY A 9 19.31 -2.68 -11.16
N THR A 10 19.24 -1.36 -10.98
CA THR A 10 19.94 -0.42 -11.87
C THR A 10 21.34 -0.09 -11.39
N LYS A 11 21.59 -0.28 -10.08
CA LYS A 11 22.87 0.01 -9.42
C LYS A 11 23.23 -1.13 -8.47
N PRO A 12 24.50 -1.55 -8.40
CA PRO A 12 24.93 -2.60 -7.47
C PRO A 12 24.56 -2.33 -6.00
N ARG A 13 24.57 -1.06 -5.58
CA ARG A 13 24.21 -0.64 -4.22
C ARG A 13 22.76 -0.97 -3.83
N GLU A 14 21.83 -0.98 -4.79
CA GLU A 14 20.42 -1.31 -4.53
C GLU A 14 20.26 -2.77 -4.15
N VAL A 15 20.98 -3.65 -4.87
CA VAL A 15 21.02 -5.09 -4.61
C VAL A 15 21.65 -5.38 -3.25
N SER A 16 22.82 -4.79 -2.97
CA SER A 16 23.48 -4.96 -1.67
C SER A 16 22.58 -4.47 -0.52
N SER A 17 21.94 -3.30 -0.68
CA SER A 17 21.02 -2.77 0.33
C SER A 17 19.80 -3.66 0.56
N ALA A 18 19.23 -4.26 -0.49
CA ALA A 18 18.12 -5.19 -0.38
C ALA A 18 18.53 -6.46 0.40
N ILE A 19 19.68 -7.04 0.06
CA ILE A 19 20.24 -8.22 0.76
C ILE A 19 20.52 -7.89 2.23
N THR A 20 21.14 -6.75 2.54
CA THR A 20 21.42 -6.36 3.94
C THR A 20 20.14 -6.15 4.75
N ARG A 21 19.09 -5.56 4.16
CA ARG A 21 17.80 -5.33 4.86
C ARG A 21 16.99 -6.61 5.05
N PHE A 22 17.15 -7.59 4.17
CA PHE A 22 16.46 -8.88 4.29
C PHE A 22 17.31 -10.01 3.71
N PRO A 23 18.31 -10.52 4.46
CA PRO A 23 19.24 -11.54 3.95
C PRO A 23 18.56 -12.83 3.48
N HIS A 24 17.41 -13.16 4.08
CA HIS A 24 16.61 -14.34 3.72
C HIS A 24 16.05 -14.28 2.29
N ILE A 25 16.11 -13.14 1.59
CA ILE A 25 15.83 -13.09 0.14
C ILE A 25 16.66 -14.10 -0.65
N LEU A 26 17.90 -14.37 -0.21
CA LEU A 26 18.81 -15.30 -0.85
C LEU A 26 18.37 -16.77 -0.77
N SER A 27 17.50 -17.10 0.19
CA SER A 27 17.00 -18.45 0.43
C SER A 27 15.73 -18.78 -0.37
N HIS A 28 15.15 -17.81 -1.08
CA HIS A 28 13.94 -18.05 -1.88
C HIS A 28 14.30 -18.55 -3.28
N ASN A 29 13.47 -19.45 -3.81
CA ASN A 29 13.56 -19.90 -5.20
C ASN A 29 13.13 -18.77 -6.16
N VAL A 30 13.88 -18.60 -7.26
CA VAL A 30 13.57 -17.56 -8.24
C VAL A 30 12.28 -17.87 -9.01
N GLU A 31 12.15 -19.08 -9.53
CA GLU A 31 11.02 -19.51 -10.36
C GLU A 31 9.73 -19.69 -9.55
N GLU A 32 9.83 -20.18 -8.31
CA GLU A 32 8.64 -20.49 -7.50
C GLU A 32 8.16 -19.31 -6.63
N LYS A 33 9.03 -18.33 -6.35
CA LYS A 33 8.69 -17.18 -5.49
C LYS A 33 8.84 -15.85 -6.19
N LEU A 34 10.01 -15.60 -6.77
CA LEU A 34 10.31 -14.28 -7.30
C LEU A 34 9.55 -13.99 -8.60
N CYS A 35 9.60 -14.89 -9.58
CA CYS A 35 8.90 -14.70 -10.86
C CYS A 35 7.38 -14.55 -10.68
N PRO A 36 6.68 -15.39 -9.88
CA PRO A 36 5.24 -15.23 -9.63
C PRO A 36 4.92 -13.91 -8.93
N LEU A 37 5.78 -13.45 -8.02
CA LEU A 37 5.58 -12.17 -7.35
C LEU A 37 5.71 -10.98 -8.32
N LEU A 38 6.68 -11.01 -9.23
CA LEU A 38 6.84 -9.97 -10.24
C LEU A 38 5.65 -9.99 -11.21
N GLY A 39 5.21 -11.16 -11.65
CA GLY A 39 4.03 -11.33 -12.51
C GLY A 39 2.74 -10.85 -11.85
N PHE A 40 2.58 -11.06 -10.53
CA PHE A 40 1.46 -10.52 -9.76
C PHE A 40 1.41 -8.99 -9.81
N PHE A 41 2.55 -8.31 -9.62
CA PHE A 41 2.60 -6.84 -9.68
C PHE A 41 2.43 -6.30 -11.10
N GLU A 42 2.96 -7.00 -12.10
CA GLU A 42 2.74 -6.66 -13.50
C GLU A 42 1.26 -6.77 -13.88
N ALA A 43 0.59 -7.86 -13.48
CA ALA A 43 -0.85 -8.05 -13.67
C ALA A 43 -1.69 -6.99 -12.93
N LEU A 44 -1.19 -6.47 -11.81
CA LEU A 44 -1.79 -5.34 -11.10
C LEU A 44 -1.62 -4.01 -11.85
N GLY A 45 -0.80 -3.97 -12.90
CA GLY A 45 -0.53 -2.76 -13.70
C GLY A 45 0.70 -1.98 -13.26
N VAL A 46 1.58 -2.55 -12.42
CA VAL A 46 2.87 -1.92 -12.09
C VAL A 46 3.78 -2.03 -13.31
N PRO A 47 4.32 -0.90 -13.83
CA PRO A 47 5.21 -0.95 -14.99
C PRO A 47 6.46 -1.79 -14.73
N GLU A 48 6.90 -2.56 -15.71
CA GLU A 48 8.09 -3.44 -15.63
C GLU A 48 9.32 -2.72 -15.04
N LYS A 49 9.59 -1.50 -15.52
CA LYS A 49 10.69 -0.63 -15.04
C LYS A 49 10.62 -0.28 -13.54
N GLN A 50 9.47 -0.44 -12.91
CA GLN A 50 9.26 -0.18 -11.48
C GLN A 50 9.29 -1.46 -10.63
N LEU A 51 9.11 -2.64 -11.23
CA LEU A 51 9.06 -3.92 -10.51
C LEU A 51 10.36 -4.19 -9.74
N GLY A 52 11.50 -4.01 -10.40
CA GLY A 52 12.81 -4.19 -9.76
C GLY A 52 13.02 -3.24 -8.58
N LYS A 53 12.66 -1.96 -8.74
CA LYS A 53 12.71 -0.97 -7.67
C LYS A 53 11.78 -1.34 -6.51
N LEU A 54 10.54 -1.74 -6.79
CA LEU A 54 9.55 -2.13 -5.79
C LEU A 54 10.08 -3.28 -4.92
N LEU A 55 10.59 -4.34 -5.55
CA LEU A 55 11.16 -5.48 -4.87
C LEU A 55 12.41 -5.12 -4.07
N LEU A 56 13.38 -4.44 -4.71
CA LEU A 56 14.65 -4.11 -4.05
C LEU A 56 14.45 -3.13 -2.89
N GLN A 57 13.44 -2.25 -2.95
CA GLN A 57 13.09 -1.39 -1.83
C GLN A 57 12.38 -2.16 -0.72
N ASN A 58 11.69 -3.26 -1.02
CA ASN A 58 10.89 -4.03 -0.06
C ASN A 58 11.14 -5.54 -0.21
N PRO A 59 12.36 -6.02 0.04
CA PRO A 59 12.79 -7.38 -0.30
C PRO A 59 12.00 -8.47 0.46
N ARG A 60 11.36 -8.12 1.58
CA ARG A 60 10.49 -9.03 2.35
C ARG A 60 9.23 -9.45 1.58
N LEU A 61 8.84 -8.73 0.52
CA LEU A 61 7.66 -9.06 -0.27
C LEU A 61 7.69 -10.49 -0.82
N VAL A 62 8.87 -11.00 -1.17
CA VAL A 62 9.10 -12.36 -1.67
C VAL A 62 8.69 -13.47 -0.69
N SER A 63 8.56 -13.15 0.60
CA SER A 63 8.18 -14.11 1.64
C SER A 63 6.68 -14.18 1.91
N TYR A 64 5.89 -13.24 1.37
CA TYR A 64 4.44 -13.28 1.56
C TYR A 64 3.79 -14.20 0.53
N SER A 65 2.74 -14.89 0.94
CA SER A 65 1.86 -15.62 0.03
C SER A 65 1.10 -14.62 -0.84
N ILE A 66 1.15 -14.83 -2.15
CA ILE A 66 0.36 -14.05 -3.10
C ILE A 66 -1.13 -14.24 -2.76
N ASP A 67 -1.59 -15.49 -2.75
CA ASP A 67 -3.01 -15.84 -2.62
C ASP A 67 -3.63 -15.40 -1.29
N THR A 68 -2.95 -15.64 -0.17
CA THR A 68 -3.55 -15.43 1.16
C THR A 68 -3.22 -14.09 1.79
N LYS A 69 -2.20 -13.38 1.30
CA LYS A 69 -1.74 -12.12 1.90
C LYS A 69 -1.81 -10.95 0.94
N LEU A 70 -1.17 -11.04 -0.24
CA LEU A 70 -1.09 -9.90 -1.15
C LEU A 70 -2.42 -9.67 -1.86
N THR A 71 -3.03 -10.74 -2.39
CA THR A 71 -4.36 -10.70 -3.03
C THR A 71 -5.40 -10.15 -2.07
N HIS A 72 -5.47 -10.65 -0.84
CA HIS A 72 -6.42 -10.15 0.17
C HIS A 72 -6.27 -8.64 0.46
N ILE A 73 -5.04 -8.10 0.42
CA ILE A 73 -4.84 -6.65 0.60
C ILE A 73 -5.28 -5.88 -0.65
N VAL A 74 -4.97 -6.38 -1.85
CA VAL A 74 -5.43 -5.76 -3.10
C VAL A 74 -6.95 -5.77 -3.20
N GLU A 75 -7.60 -6.88 -2.88
CA GLU A 75 -9.06 -7.00 -2.82
C GLU A 75 -9.68 -6.05 -1.80
N PHE A 76 -9.06 -5.93 -0.62
CA PHE A 76 -9.47 -4.93 0.35
C PHE A 76 -9.35 -3.51 -0.22
N LEU A 77 -8.24 -3.14 -0.86
CA LEU A 77 -8.06 -1.81 -1.46
C LEU A 77 -9.07 -1.55 -2.59
N ALA A 78 -9.35 -2.55 -3.42
CA ALA A 78 -10.36 -2.48 -4.47
C ALA A 78 -11.78 -2.31 -3.90
N SER A 79 -12.10 -2.97 -2.79
CA SER A 79 -13.42 -2.87 -2.15
C SER A 79 -13.70 -1.49 -1.56
N LEU A 80 -12.67 -0.72 -1.21
CA LEU A 80 -12.82 0.68 -0.77
C LEU A 80 -13.41 1.59 -1.86
N GLY A 81 -13.30 1.20 -3.13
CA GLY A 81 -13.92 1.87 -4.26
C GLY A 81 -15.27 1.29 -4.70
N LEU A 82 -15.69 0.17 -4.10
CA LEU A 82 -16.91 -0.56 -4.43
C LEU A 82 -17.80 -0.63 -3.19
N SER A 83 -18.33 0.50 -2.77
CA SER A 83 -19.33 0.52 -1.71
C SER A 83 -20.68 0.05 -2.29
N LYS A 84 -21.01 -1.23 -2.11
CA LYS A 84 -22.40 -1.71 -2.22
C LYS A 84 -23.16 -1.21 -1.00
N GLU A 85 -24.29 -0.59 -1.26
CA GLU A 85 -25.18 -0.06 -0.26
C GLU A 85 -26.25 -1.04 0.15
N GLU A 86 -26.42 -1.23 1.45
CA GLU A 86 -27.75 -1.24 2.05
C GLU A 86 -27.72 -0.19 3.17
N GLY A 87 -28.30 1.00 2.92
CA GLY A 87 -28.49 2.03 3.94
C GLY A 87 -28.32 3.48 3.50
N THR A 88 -27.10 3.93 3.14
CA THR A 88 -26.81 5.29 2.61
C THR A 88 -25.41 5.35 1.97
N ILE A 89 -25.30 5.06 0.68
CA ILE A 89 -24.10 4.89 -0.18
C ILE A 89 -24.55 5.10 -1.67
N GLY A 90 -25.50 6.01 -1.85
CA GLY A 90 -26.31 6.11 -3.06
C GLY A 90 -25.71 7.13 -4.00
N LYS A 91 -24.45 6.94 -4.35
CA LYS A 91 -23.84 7.67 -5.46
C LYS A 91 -22.77 6.80 -6.07
N VAL A 92 -23.09 6.27 -7.25
CA VAL A 92 -22.11 5.83 -8.23
C VAL A 92 -21.21 7.03 -8.54
N MET A 93 -20.16 7.20 -7.75
CA MET A 93 -19.02 8.01 -8.12
C MET A 93 -18.10 7.09 -8.90
N LYS A 94 -17.84 7.42 -10.17
CA LYS A 94 -16.74 6.84 -10.95
C LYS A 94 -15.38 7.28 -10.36
N SER A 95 -15.14 7.01 -9.08
CA SER A 95 -13.90 7.33 -8.38
C SER A 95 -13.58 6.28 -7.30
N GLY A 96 -13.83 5.00 -7.60
CA GLY A 96 -13.20 3.93 -6.83
C GLY A 96 -11.69 3.91 -7.09
N PHE A 97 -10.93 3.24 -6.20
CA PHE A 97 -9.55 2.80 -6.48
C PHE A 97 -9.55 1.95 -7.76
N GLY A 98 -9.38 2.57 -8.93
CA GLY A 98 -9.19 1.81 -10.16
C GLY A 98 -7.87 1.04 -10.09
N ASP A 99 -7.72 -0.02 -10.88
CA ASP A 99 -6.49 -0.84 -10.92
C ASP A 99 -5.23 0.03 -11.01
N ARG A 100 -5.30 1.13 -11.78
CA ARG A 100 -4.22 2.14 -11.89
C ARG A 100 -3.88 2.85 -10.57
N GLN A 101 -4.87 3.18 -9.74
CA GLN A 101 -4.64 3.81 -8.44
C GLN A 101 -4.06 2.81 -7.43
N ILE A 102 -4.51 1.55 -7.47
CA ILE A 102 -3.91 0.48 -6.64
C ILE A 102 -2.46 0.26 -7.07
N ALA A 103 -2.19 0.16 -8.37
CA ALA A 103 -0.84 0.08 -8.91
C ALA A 103 0.03 1.27 -8.50
N SER A 104 -0.51 2.49 -8.58
CA SER A 104 0.17 3.72 -8.15
C SER A 104 0.46 3.73 -6.64
N LEU A 105 -0.49 3.30 -5.81
CA LEU A 105 -0.31 3.19 -4.36
C LEU A 105 0.72 2.12 -4.01
N VAL A 106 0.65 0.95 -4.65
CA VAL A 106 1.57 -0.17 -4.42
C VAL A 106 2.98 0.18 -4.86
N SER A 107 3.15 0.82 -6.03
CA SER A 107 4.46 1.23 -6.52
C SER A 107 5.05 2.43 -5.76
N GLY A 108 4.22 3.40 -5.37
CA GLY A 108 4.64 4.58 -4.62
C GLY A 108 4.84 4.35 -3.13
N TYR A 109 4.10 3.39 -2.55
CA TYR A 109 4.16 3.02 -1.14
C TYR A 109 3.95 1.51 -0.94
N PRO A 110 4.93 0.68 -1.35
CA PRO A 110 4.85 -0.77 -1.17
C PRO A 110 4.60 -1.24 0.27
N PRO A 111 5.00 -0.52 1.35
CA PRO A 111 4.68 -0.92 2.71
C PRO A 111 3.18 -1.10 3.00
N VAL A 112 2.26 -0.59 2.15
CA VAL A 112 0.83 -0.90 2.27
C VAL A 112 0.54 -2.41 2.26
N LEU A 113 1.29 -3.17 1.46
CA LEU A 113 1.11 -4.62 1.23
C LEU A 113 1.56 -5.50 2.40
N ILE A 114 2.30 -4.92 3.35
CA ILE A 114 2.75 -5.68 4.54
C ILE A 114 1.95 -5.33 5.79
N LYS A 115 0.99 -4.40 5.67
CA LYS A 115 0.14 -4.01 6.80
C LYS A 115 -0.93 -5.07 7.09
N SER A 116 -1.45 -5.04 8.31
CA SER A 116 -2.67 -5.76 8.66
C SER A 116 -3.87 -4.96 8.17
N VAL A 117 -4.80 -5.60 7.48
CA VAL A 117 -6.09 -4.98 7.12
C VAL A 117 -6.87 -4.59 8.38
N PRO A 118 -7.29 -5.53 9.25
CA PRO A 118 -8.15 -5.19 10.40
C PRO A 118 -7.46 -4.32 11.44
N ASN A 119 -6.15 -4.48 11.64
CA ASN A 119 -5.44 -3.80 12.73
C ASN A 119 -4.69 -2.53 12.29
N SER A 120 -4.62 -2.25 10.99
CA SER A 120 -3.85 -1.09 10.50
C SER A 120 -4.51 -0.32 9.38
N LEU A 121 -4.90 -0.96 8.27
CA LEU A 121 -5.44 -0.24 7.11
C LEU A 121 -6.87 0.21 7.38
N GLU A 122 -7.76 -0.73 7.71
CA GLU A 122 -9.19 -0.46 7.89
C GLU A 122 -9.46 0.61 8.97
N PRO A 123 -8.87 0.57 10.18
CA PRO A 123 -9.12 1.61 11.18
C PRO A 123 -8.69 3.01 10.73
N ARG A 124 -7.65 3.11 9.90
CA ARG A 124 -7.17 4.40 9.37
C ARG A 124 -8.06 4.93 8.26
N ILE A 125 -8.52 4.04 7.38
CA ILE A 125 -9.46 4.39 6.33
C ILE A 125 -10.79 4.83 6.95
N ARG A 126 -11.30 4.08 7.92
CA ARG A 126 -12.49 4.46 8.69
C ARG A 126 -12.33 5.84 9.31
N PHE A 127 -11.20 6.11 9.95
CA PHE A 127 -10.91 7.41 10.53
C PHE A 127 -10.89 8.54 9.48
N LEU A 128 -10.28 8.32 8.31
CA LEU A 128 -10.24 9.28 7.21
C LEU A 128 -11.66 9.65 6.73
N LEU A 129 -12.47 8.63 6.44
CA LEU A 129 -13.79 8.81 5.85
C LEU A 129 -14.82 9.32 6.88
N GLU A 130 -14.88 8.66 8.03
CA GLU A 130 -15.95 8.90 9.01
C GLU A 130 -15.64 10.09 9.93
N VAL A 131 -14.38 10.30 10.33
CA VAL A 131 -14.00 11.31 11.33
C VAL A 131 -13.41 12.56 10.70
N MET A 132 -12.51 12.39 9.73
CA MET A 132 -11.90 13.51 9.02
C MET A 132 -12.78 14.03 7.88
N LYS A 133 -13.80 13.26 7.46
CA LYS A 133 -14.72 13.60 6.34
C LYS A 133 -13.96 13.88 5.04
N ARG A 134 -12.93 13.07 4.79
CA ARG A 134 -12.04 13.18 3.62
C ARG A 134 -12.34 12.10 2.59
N GLN A 135 -11.79 12.26 1.40
CA GLN A 135 -11.98 11.33 0.29
C GLN A 135 -10.96 10.19 0.34
N ILE A 136 -11.31 9.04 -0.24
CA ILE A 136 -10.47 7.84 -0.14
C ILE A 136 -9.23 7.94 -1.04
N GLU A 137 -9.37 8.63 -2.17
CA GLU A 137 -8.36 8.88 -3.19
C GLU A 137 -7.17 9.66 -2.63
N GLU A 138 -7.36 10.42 -1.55
CA GLU A 138 -6.31 11.19 -0.89
C GLU A 138 -5.19 10.31 -0.32
N VAL A 139 -5.47 9.03 -0.05
CA VAL A 139 -4.42 8.09 0.39
C VAL A 139 -3.53 7.61 -0.78
N VAL A 140 -3.95 7.82 -2.03
CA VAL A 140 -3.10 7.61 -3.22
C VAL A 140 -2.12 8.77 -3.37
N GLU A 141 -2.59 10.00 -3.15
CA GLU A 141 -1.78 11.22 -3.22
C GLU A 141 -0.81 11.33 -2.03
N TYR A 142 -1.24 10.87 -0.85
CA TYR A 142 -0.44 10.84 0.37
C TYR A 142 -0.47 9.47 1.07
N PRO A 143 0.19 8.43 0.52
CA PRO A 143 0.22 7.09 1.11
C PRO A 143 0.86 7.02 2.50
N ASP A 144 1.71 8.00 2.79
CA ASP A 144 2.32 8.22 4.10
C ASP A 144 1.30 8.38 5.22
N PHE A 145 0.02 8.63 4.92
CA PHE A 145 -1.07 8.51 5.87
C PHE A 145 -1.01 7.20 6.68
N PHE A 146 -0.72 6.07 6.02
CA PHE A 146 -0.64 4.76 6.66
C PHE A 146 0.58 4.58 7.57
N LYS A 147 1.61 5.43 7.45
CA LYS A 147 2.80 5.41 8.31
C LYS A 147 2.53 5.99 9.69
N HIS A 148 1.54 6.87 9.80
CA HIS A 148 1.23 7.55 11.06
C HIS A 148 0.43 6.64 11.98
N GLY A 149 0.73 6.69 13.28
CA GLY A 149 -0.05 5.99 14.29
C GLY A 149 -1.44 6.62 14.43
N LEU A 150 -2.50 5.80 14.34
CA LEU A 150 -3.88 6.28 14.42
C LEU A 150 -4.12 7.08 15.72
N LYS A 151 -3.97 6.42 16.87
CA LYS A 151 -4.18 7.04 18.20
C LYS A 151 -3.17 8.14 18.51
N LYS A 152 -1.88 7.83 18.36
CA LYS A 152 -0.78 8.72 18.83
C LYS A 152 -0.52 9.94 17.93
N LYS A 153 -0.97 9.92 16.67
CA LYS A 153 -0.70 11.02 15.72
C LYS A 153 -1.95 11.52 15.01
N LEU A 154 -2.70 10.66 14.34
CA LEU A 154 -3.82 11.10 13.49
C LEU A 154 -4.98 11.68 14.32
N GLU A 155 -5.43 10.98 15.35
CA GLU A 155 -6.50 11.43 16.25
C GLU A 155 -6.13 12.71 17.00
N VAL A 156 -4.91 12.77 17.54
CA VAL A 156 -4.40 13.96 18.24
C VAL A 156 -4.41 15.19 17.34
N ARG A 157 -3.90 15.06 16.11
CA ARG A 157 -3.86 16.17 15.15
C ARG A 157 -5.25 16.60 14.72
N GLN A 158 -6.16 15.66 14.46
CA GLN A 158 -7.54 16.00 14.10
C GLN A 158 -8.26 16.76 15.21
N LYS A 159 -8.04 16.38 16.48
CA LYS A 159 -8.59 17.10 17.63
C LYS A 159 -8.09 18.54 17.69
N LEU A 160 -6.79 18.75 17.53
CA LEU A 160 -6.18 20.08 17.54
C LEU A 160 -6.67 20.96 16.37
N LEU A 161 -6.84 20.38 15.17
CA LEU A 161 -7.39 21.10 14.02
C LEU A 161 -8.83 21.59 14.29
N LYS A 162 -9.71 20.71 14.80
CA LYS A 162 -11.09 21.08 15.17
C LYS A 162 -11.14 22.18 16.24
N GLN A 163 -10.26 22.11 17.24
CA GLN A 163 -10.16 23.15 18.27
C GLN A 163 -9.75 24.50 17.67
N ARG A 164 -8.75 24.51 16.80
CA ARG A 164 -8.30 25.73 16.13
C ARG A 164 -9.37 26.32 15.22
N GLU A 165 -10.09 25.49 14.48
CA GLU A 165 -11.22 25.92 13.64
C GLU A 165 -12.33 26.53 14.48
N SER A 166 -12.68 25.92 15.63
CA SER A 166 -13.70 26.49 16.53
C SER A 166 -13.30 27.84 17.13
N LEU A 167 -12.01 28.07 17.37
CA LEU A 167 -11.47 29.33 17.89
C LEU A 167 -11.33 30.41 16.81
N ALA A 168 -11.28 30.04 15.53
CA ALA A 168 -11.18 30.99 14.42
C ALA A 168 -12.54 31.54 13.97
N VAL A 169 -13.64 30.93 14.43
CA VAL A 169 -15.03 31.30 14.08
C VAL A 169 -15.75 31.97 15.27
N ALA A 170 -15.12 32.02 16.44
CA ALA A 170 -15.59 32.72 17.64
C ALA A 170 -14.94 34.11 17.74
#